data_AF-A0ABD1DWR4-F1
#
_entry.id   AF-A0ABD1DWR4-F1
#
_cell.length_a   1.000
_cell.length_b   1.000
_cell.length_c   1.000
_cell.angle_alpha   90.00
_cell.angle_beta   90.00
_cell.angle_gamma   90.00
#
_symmetry.space_group_name_H-M   'P 1'
#
loop_
_entity.id
_entity.type
_entity.pdbx_description
1 polymer ?
#
loop_
_entity_poly.entity_id
_entity_poly.type
_entity_poly.pdbx_seq_one_letter_code
_entity_poly.pdbx_strand_id
1 'polypeptide(L)'
;MFCSFALSVQSFPGLFSLQNQPSINPQPTMSDPRLRQLTIKTGVVKRLSKEKTVYEKEVDTQRNRIDKLKAAGSDDHVLRKQEEVLQECMMMVPDCQRRLAKAFEELTEMIKSEEELKETSQYIAAEAALEDAKIIREKLTQLSDPTLTDHLQRKLRARQKKRSWQKRRNARLKDLKNAQQANRDQLHDRIDQWQREQHKLHEEEQQVQQQLELASHFLADVHRRKSTCKRYLAKFEKVRESRRRHHQEEGDDDDNADLTELTKKWTAKLAECVREEKKMKDVLARRSAVNYRRRVENEWNRALFGDVVPRKVEDRDVVVRRRWEWDACLVGEGDDGDDASAVPLGWVLPPEEPAPEWVQYQMKEVGGV
;
A
#
# COMPACT_ATOMS: atom_id res chain seq x y z
N MET A 1 -5.98 28.03 10.36
CA MET A 1 -6.66 28.86 11.37
C MET A 1 -6.30 28.33 12.74
N PHE A 2 -5.29 28.92 13.36
CA PHE A 2 -4.88 28.62 14.73
C PHE A 2 -5.73 29.48 15.68
N CYS A 3 -6.38 28.86 16.66
CA CYS A 3 -6.82 29.54 17.88
C CYS A 3 -6.34 28.72 19.06
N SER A 4 -5.21 29.15 19.62
CA SER A 4 -4.72 28.78 20.94
C SER A 4 -5.63 29.37 22.01
N PHE A 5 -6.02 28.58 23.01
CA PHE A 5 -6.47 29.12 24.29
C PHE A 5 -5.71 28.42 25.41
N ALA A 6 -4.79 29.19 25.99
CA ALA A 6 -4.01 28.85 27.17
C ALA A 6 -4.71 29.44 28.41
N LEU A 7 -4.89 28.61 29.44
CA LEU A 7 -5.18 29.02 30.83
C LEU A 7 -4.38 28.04 31.71
N SER A 8 -3.11 28.36 31.99
CA SER A 8 -2.64 29.17 33.13
C SER A 8 -3.06 28.59 34.48
N VAL A 9 -2.19 27.73 34.99
CA VAL A 9 -2.15 27.25 36.37
C VAL A 9 -1.50 28.33 37.21
N GLN A 10 -2.26 28.95 38.12
CA GLN A 10 -1.70 29.79 39.17
C GLN A 10 -1.81 29.06 40.50
N SER A 11 -0.64 28.62 40.96
CA SER A 11 -0.33 28.24 42.33
C SER A 11 -0.38 29.48 43.22
N PHE A 12 -0.97 29.38 44.41
CA PHE A 12 -0.75 30.33 45.49
C PHE A 12 -0.26 29.60 46.76
N PRO A 13 0.87 30.02 47.34
CA PRO A 13 1.37 29.55 48.63
C PRO A 13 0.79 30.40 49.77
N GLY A 14 0.66 29.84 50.96
CA GLY A 14 0.14 30.58 52.12
C GLY A 14 0.24 29.82 53.44
N LEU A 15 1.46 29.69 53.95
CA LEU A 15 1.77 29.37 55.34
C LEU A 15 1.60 30.67 56.14
N PHE A 16 0.66 30.77 57.08
CA PHE A 16 0.66 31.84 58.08
C PHE A 16 0.10 31.39 59.43
N SER A 17 1.04 31.28 60.37
CA SER A 17 1.00 31.56 61.81
C SER A 17 -0.20 31.17 62.66
N LEU A 18 0.07 30.29 63.63
CA LEU A 18 -0.57 30.31 64.96
C LEU A 18 -0.35 31.67 65.62
N GLN A 19 -1.42 32.26 66.18
CA GLN A 19 -1.41 33.03 67.43
C GLN A 19 -2.85 33.14 67.98
N ASN A 20 -3.08 32.55 69.16
CA ASN A 20 -3.95 32.95 70.30
C ASN A 20 -4.70 34.31 70.14
N GLN A 21 -5.97 34.56 70.49
CA GLN A 21 -6.99 34.11 71.50
C GLN A 21 -8.36 34.79 71.11
N PRO A 22 -9.53 34.68 71.79
CA PRO A 22 -9.83 34.08 73.09
C PRO A 22 -11.02 33.09 73.14
N SER A 23 -11.02 32.35 74.24
CA SER A 23 -12.14 31.66 74.90
C SER A 23 -13.49 32.40 74.78
N ILE A 24 -14.46 31.78 74.10
CA ILE A 24 -15.88 31.81 74.50
C ILE A 24 -16.43 30.40 74.25
N ASN A 25 -16.43 29.57 75.29
CA ASN A 25 -17.34 28.43 75.40
C ASN A 25 -18.70 28.97 75.87
N PRO A 26 -19.78 28.90 75.08
CA PRO A 26 -21.08 28.67 75.67
C PRO A 26 -21.21 27.16 75.86
N GLN A 27 -21.05 26.71 77.10
CA GLN A 27 -21.58 25.42 77.51
C GLN A 27 -23.05 25.32 77.06
N PRO A 28 -23.51 24.17 76.54
CA PRO A 28 -24.84 24.03 75.99
C PRO A 28 -25.87 24.17 77.11
N THR A 29 -26.58 25.29 77.14
CA THR A 29 -27.82 25.42 77.90
C THR A 29 -28.77 24.37 77.36
N MET A 30 -29.26 23.48 78.23
CA MET A 30 -29.99 22.27 77.87
C MET A 30 -30.98 22.50 76.73
N SER A 31 -30.60 22.03 75.54
CA SER A 31 -31.53 21.85 74.45
C SER A 31 -32.44 20.68 74.81
N ASP A 32 -33.73 20.84 74.53
CA ASP A 32 -34.74 19.79 74.68
C ASP A 32 -34.17 18.44 74.20
N PRO A 33 -34.17 17.37 75.01
CA PRO A 33 -33.65 16.06 74.62
C PRO A 33 -34.19 15.57 73.26
N ARG A 34 -35.41 15.98 72.91
CA ARG A 34 -36.09 15.70 71.64
C ARG A 34 -35.38 16.32 70.44
N LEU A 35 -35.01 17.60 70.53
CA LEU A 35 -34.25 18.35 69.52
C LEU A 35 -32.87 17.73 69.22
N ARG A 36 -32.19 17.27 70.28
CA ARG A 36 -30.92 16.54 70.14
C ARG A 36 -31.11 15.22 69.40
N GLN A 37 -32.18 14.48 69.72
CA GLN A 37 -32.48 13.20 69.09
C GLN A 37 -32.86 13.36 67.60
N LEU A 38 -33.61 14.41 67.28
CA LEU A 38 -33.97 14.78 65.90
C LEU A 38 -32.74 15.12 65.06
N THR A 39 -31.79 15.88 65.62
CA THR A 39 -30.52 16.20 64.97
C THR A 39 -29.68 14.93 64.71
N ILE A 40 -29.65 14.00 65.67
CA ILE A 40 -28.93 12.73 65.54
C ILE A 40 -29.54 11.88 64.43
N LYS A 41 -30.86 11.65 64.44
CA LYS A 41 -31.55 10.83 63.44
C LYS A 41 -31.48 11.45 62.03
N THR A 42 -31.59 12.77 61.92
CA THR A 42 -31.36 13.50 60.66
C THR A 42 -29.94 13.29 60.15
N GLY A 43 -28.95 13.33 61.04
CA GLY A 43 -27.55 13.03 60.70
C GLY A 43 -27.34 11.59 60.23
N VAL A 44 -28.04 10.62 60.82
CA VAL A 44 -28.00 9.21 60.41
C VAL A 44 -28.56 9.05 58.99
N VAL A 45 -29.72 9.62 58.68
CA VAL A 45 -30.31 9.58 57.32
C VAL A 45 -29.40 10.24 56.29
N LYS A 46 -28.81 11.41 56.60
CA LYS A 46 -27.85 12.09 55.71
C LYS A 46 -26.59 11.27 55.45
N ARG A 47 -26.03 10.60 56.47
CA ARG A 47 -24.86 9.73 56.31
C ARG A 47 -25.18 8.50 55.46
N LEU A 48 -26.26 7.79 55.79
CA LEU A 48 -26.66 6.59 55.05
C LEU A 48 -27.04 6.91 53.59
N SER A 49 -27.63 8.08 53.33
CA SER A 49 -27.90 8.56 51.97
C SER A 49 -26.59 8.77 51.19
N LYS A 50 -25.58 9.41 51.81
CA LYS A 50 -24.25 9.55 51.19
C LYS A 50 -23.56 8.21 50.98
N GLU A 51 -23.58 7.31 51.95
CA GLU A 51 -23.02 5.95 51.83
C GLU A 51 -23.63 5.21 50.63
N LYS A 52 -24.97 5.24 50.48
CA LYS A 52 -25.66 4.66 49.33
C LYS A 52 -25.14 5.24 48.01
N THR A 53 -25.01 6.57 47.89
CA THR A 53 -24.50 7.20 46.66
C THR A 53 -23.05 6.82 46.34
N VAL A 54 -22.21 6.60 47.36
CA VAL A 54 -20.81 6.17 47.15
C VAL A 54 -20.76 4.74 46.64
N TYR A 55 -21.51 3.82 47.26
CA TYR A 55 -21.55 2.43 46.80
C TYR A 55 -22.15 2.29 45.39
N GLU A 56 -23.19 3.06 45.05
CA GLU A 56 -23.76 3.09 43.70
C GLU A 56 -22.74 3.58 42.66
N LYS A 57 -21.96 4.63 42.97
CA LYS A 57 -20.89 5.13 42.09
C LYS A 57 -19.75 4.13 41.92
N GLU A 58 -19.42 3.36 42.95
CA GLU A 58 -18.40 2.32 42.86
C GLU A 58 -18.86 1.21 41.90
N VAL A 59 -20.12 0.77 42.01
CA VAL A 59 -20.72 -0.20 41.09
C VAL A 59 -20.65 0.29 39.64
N ASP A 60 -20.97 1.56 39.39
CA ASP A 60 -20.89 2.14 38.04
C ASP A 60 -19.44 2.22 37.53
N THR A 61 -18.49 2.52 38.40
CA THR A 61 -17.07 2.60 38.05
C THR A 61 -16.53 1.23 37.66
N GLN A 62 -16.87 0.18 38.41
CA GLN A 62 -16.47 -1.19 38.10
C GLN A 62 -17.17 -1.72 36.83
N ARG A 63 -18.45 -1.39 36.60
CA ARG A 63 -19.14 -1.68 35.32
C ARG A 63 -18.43 -1.06 34.12
N ASN A 64 -18.12 0.23 34.21
CA ASN A 64 -17.41 0.95 33.15
C ASN A 64 -16.01 0.36 32.88
N ARG A 65 -15.35 -0.16 33.92
CA ARG A 65 -14.06 -0.85 33.78
C ARG A 65 -14.21 -2.16 33.00
N ILE A 66 -15.24 -2.94 33.28
CA ILE A 66 -15.55 -4.18 32.54
C ILE A 66 -15.86 -3.86 31.08
N ASP A 67 -16.66 -2.84 30.78
CA ASP A 67 -16.99 -2.46 29.40
C ASP A 67 -15.74 -2.05 28.60
N LYS A 68 -14.79 -1.36 29.23
CA LYS A 68 -13.49 -1.03 28.63
C LYS A 68 -12.65 -2.27 28.35
N LEU A 69 -12.60 -3.23 29.28
CA LEU A 69 -11.89 -4.50 29.09
C LEU A 69 -12.51 -5.33 27.96
N LYS A 70 -13.85 -5.36 27.88
CA LYS A 70 -14.59 -6.00 26.79
C LYS A 70 -14.31 -5.34 25.43
N ALA A 71 -14.27 -4.02 25.39
CA ALA A 71 -13.94 -3.27 24.17
C ALA A 71 -12.47 -3.45 23.73
N ALA A 72 -11.57 -3.65 24.68
CA ALA A 72 -10.15 -3.92 24.42
C ALA A 72 -9.85 -5.38 24.04
N GLY A 73 -10.84 -6.29 24.10
CA GLY A 73 -10.64 -7.70 23.80
C GLY A 73 -9.74 -8.41 24.81
N SER A 74 -9.83 -8.03 26.09
CA SER A 74 -9.06 -8.67 27.17
C SER A 74 -9.47 -10.13 27.39
N ASP A 75 -8.55 -10.94 27.92
CA ASP A 75 -8.74 -12.36 28.20
C ASP A 75 -9.93 -12.65 29.14
N ASP A 76 -10.59 -13.78 28.92
CA ASP A 76 -11.79 -14.22 29.63
C ASP A 76 -11.53 -14.38 31.13
N HIS A 77 -10.32 -14.83 31.51
CA HIS A 77 -9.93 -14.94 32.92
C HIS A 77 -9.95 -13.56 33.62
N VAL A 78 -9.45 -12.52 32.94
CA VAL A 78 -9.41 -11.14 33.48
C VAL A 78 -10.83 -10.57 33.59
N LEU A 79 -11.67 -10.83 32.59
CA LEU A 79 -13.08 -10.40 32.60
C LEU A 79 -13.85 -11.04 33.74
N ARG A 80 -13.71 -12.36 33.95
CA ARG A 80 -14.39 -13.09 35.02
C ARG A 80 -13.96 -12.60 36.40
N LYS A 81 -12.67 -12.33 36.59
CA LYS A 81 -12.16 -11.76 37.86
C LYS A 81 -12.73 -10.37 38.12
N GLN A 82 -12.83 -9.54 37.09
CA GLN A 82 -13.40 -8.21 37.25
C GLN A 82 -14.92 -8.25 37.49
N GLU A 83 -15.63 -9.24 36.94
CA GLU A 83 -17.04 -9.50 37.22
C GLU A 83 -17.28 -9.95 38.67
N GLU A 84 -16.38 -10.72 39.27
CA GLU A 84 -16.41 -11.04 40.72
C GLU A 84 -16.31 -9.77 41.58
N VAL A 85 -15.36 -8.89 41.25
CA VAL A 85 -15.21 -7.60 41.96
C VAL A 85 -16.47 -6.74 41.84
N LEU A 86 -17.10 -6.73 40.66
CA LEU A 86 -18.38 -6.03 40.47
C LEU A 86 -19.49 -6.63 41.35
N GLN A 87 -19.57 -7.96 41.44
CA GLN A 87 -20.55 -8.63 42.31
C GLN A 87 -20.34 -8.28 43.78
N GLU A 88 -19.09 -8.27 44.26
CA GLU A 88 -18.77 -7.85 45.63
C GLU A 88 -19.24 -6.42 45.92
N CYS A 89 -19.01 -5.48 45.00
CA CYS A 89 -19.53 -4.12 45.12
C CYS A 89 -21.07 -4.05 45.10
N MET A 90 -21.72 -4.85 44.24
CA MET A 90 -23.19 -4.89 44.14
C MET A 90 -23.85 -5.44 45.41
N MET A 91 -23.21 -6.39 46.10
CA MET A 91 -23.73 -6.99 47.33
C MET A 91 -23.80 -6.01 48.51
N MET A 92 -23.08 -4.88 48.46
CA MET A 92 -23.07 -3.85 49.51
C MET A 92 -24.28 -2.91 49.45
N VAL A 93 -24.88 -2.73 48.28
CA VAL A 93 -25.96 -1.75 48.05
C VAL A 93 -27.27 -2.13 48.76
N PRO A 94 -27.75 -3.39 48.72
CA PRO A 94 -29.02 -3.77 49.36
C PRO A 94 -29.03 -3.55 50.88
N ASP A 95 -27.90 -3.80 51.55
CA ASP A 95 -27.81 -3.61 53.00
C ASP A 95 -27.90 -2.13 53.39
N CYS A 96 -27.21 -1.26 52.66
CA CYS A 96 -27.27 0.18 52.87
C CYS A 96 -28.68 0.74 52.59
N GLN A 97 -29.37 0.21 51.57
CA GLN A 97 -30.75 0.57 51.27
C GLN A 97 -31.72 0.18 52.40
N ARG A 98 -31.57 -1.02 52.98
CA ARG A 98 -32.37 -1.45 54.15
C ARG A 98 -32.13 -0.57 55.36
N ARG A 99 -30.86 -0.27 55.67
CA ARG A 99 -30.49 0.62 56.79
C ARG A 99 -31.04 2.04 56.58
N LEU A 100 -30.95 2.56 55.37
CA LEU A 100 -31.51 3.88 55.02
C LEU A 100 -33.04 3.89 55.13
N ALA A 101 -33.72 2.85 54.67
CA ALA A 101 -35.18 2.73 54.78
C ALA A 101 -35.64 2.72 56.25
N LYS A 102 -34.97 1.93 57.10
CA LYS A 102 -35.26 1.90 58.54
C LYS A 102 -35.02 3.25 59.22
N ALA A 103 -33.88 3.90 58.94
CA ALA A 103 -33.57 5.22 59.49
C ALA A 103 -34.55 6.30 59.00
N PHE A 104 -35.04 6.18 57.76
CA PHE A 104 -36.05 7.05 57.19
C PHE A 104 -37.41 6.87 57.90
N GLU A 105 -37.83 5.63 58.17
CA GLU A 105 -39.04 5.32 58.94
C GLU A 105 -38.95 5.87 60.38
N GLU A 106 -37.82 5.63 61.07
CA GLU A 106 -37.58 6.10 62.44
C GLU A 106 -37.52 7.64 62.56
N LEU A 107 -37.06 8.34 61.52
CA LEU A 107 -37.08 9.81 61.45
C LEU A 107 -38.48 10.32 61.11
N THR A 108 -39.21 9.63 60.25
CA THR A 108 -40.60 9.97 59.88
C THR A 108 -41.55 9.81 61.06
N GLU A 109 -41.42 8.75 61.87
CA GLU A 109 -42.20 8.58 63.09
C GLU A 109 -41.88 9.65 64.14
N MET A 110 -40.60 10.00 64.31
CA MET A 110 -40.17 11.02 65.26
C MET A 110 -40.77 12.39 64.90
N ILE A 111 -40.70 12.79 63.63
CA ILE A 111 -41.28 14.04 63.13
C ILE A 111 -42.81 14.07 63.33
N LYS A 112 -43.51 12.95 63.09
CA LYS A 112 -44.95 12.84 63.34
C LYS A 112 -45.32 12.96 64.83
N SER A 113 -44.47 12.44 65.73
CA SER A 113 -44.71 12.49 67.18
C SER A 113 -44.34 13.82 67.85
N GLU A 114 -43.56 14.66 67.15
CA GLU A 114 -42.98 15.90 67.68
C GLU A 114 -43.42 17.12 66.86
N GLU A 115 -44.72 17.14 66.56
CA GLU A 115 -45.34 18.13 65.67
C GLU A 115 -45.41 19.54 66.27
N GLU A 116 -45.18 19.66 67.59
CA GLU A 116 -45.09 20.91 68.35
C GLU A 116 -43.79 21.68 68.11
N LEU A 117 -42.76 21.06 67.51
CA LEU A 117 -41.42 21.64 67.28
C LEU A 117 -41.23 22.20 65.85
N LYS A 118 -42.31 22.34 65.08
CA LYS A 118 -42.30 22.76 63.66
C LYS A 118 -41.51 24.04 63.35
N GLU A 119 -41.46 24.99 64.29
CA GLU A 119 -40.77 26.27 64.09
C GLU A 119 -39.25 26.21 64.34
N THR A 120 -38.74 25.08 64.84
CA THR A 120 -37.31 24.93 65.12
C THR A 120 -36.52 24.60 63.86
N SER A 121 -35.33 25.20 63.71
CA SER A 121 -34.45 25.00 62.54
C SER A 121 -34.07 23.53 62.30
N GLN A 122 -34.09 22.72 63.35
CA GLN A 122 -33.73 21.31 63.33
C GLN A 122 -34.85 20.44 62.74
N TYR A 123 -36.12 20.82 62.95
CA TYR A 123 -37.27 20.17 62.35
C TYR A 123 -37.33 20.42 60.84
N ILE A 124 -37.12 21.67 60.41
CA ILE A 124 -37.07 22.06 59.00
C ILE A 124 -35.95 21.30 58.25
N ALA A 125 -34.78 21.14 58.89
CA ALA A 125 -33.67 20.39 58.31
C ALA A 125 -33.91 18.88 58.21
N ALA A 126 -34.74 18.32 59.09
CA ALA A 126 -35.16 16.93 59.09
C ALA A 126 -36.22 16.66 58.01
N GLU A 127 -37.18 17.56 57.87
CA GLU A 127 -38.23 17.52 56.85
C GLU A 127 -37.63 17.64 55.43
N ALA A 128 -36.70 18.59 55.21
CA ALA A 128 -35.99 18.71 53.94
C ALA A 128 -35.21 17.43 53.57
N ALA A 129 -34.57 16.78 54.55
CA ALA A 129 -33.84 15.54 54.33
C ALA A 129 -34.76 14.35 54.00
N LEU A 130 -35.98 14.32 54.55
CA LEU A 130 -36.99 13.33 54.17
C LEU A 130 -37.55 13.61 52.78
N GLU A 131 -37.78 14.87 52.43
CA GLU A 131 -38.35 15.24 51.13
C GLU A 131 -37.37 14.93 49.98
N ASP A 132 -36.09 15.24 50.15
CA ASP A 132 -35.03 14.86 49.20
C ASP A 132 -34.99 13.34 48.97
N ALA A 133 -35.10 12.55 50.05
CA ALA A 133 -35.11 11.09 49.97
C ALA A 133 -36.41 10.53 49.33
N LYS A 134 -37.56 11.18 49.53
CA LYS A 134 -38.82 10.82 48.87
C LYS A 134 -38.78 11.10 47.37
N ILE A 135 -38.32 12.28 46.96
CA ILE A 135 -38.22 12.68 45.55
C ILE A 135 -37.35 11.68 44.78
N ILE A 136 -36.24 11.24 45.37
CA ILE A 136 -35.36 10.23 44.78
C ILE A 136 -36.11 8.89 44.64
N ARG A 137 -36.86 8.47 45.65
CA ARG A 137 -37.65 7.23 45.62
C ARG A 137 -38.74 7.26 44.55
N GLU A 138 -39.48 8.36 44.44
CA GLU A 138 -40.54 8.54 43.44
C GLU A 138 -40.01 8.52 42.01
N LYS A 139 -38.92 9.25 41.74
CA LYS A 139 -38.26 9.22 40.42
C LYS A 139 -37.78 7.81 40.05
N LEU A 140 -37.27 7.05 41.03
CA LEU A 140 -36.87 5.65 40.81
C LEU A 140 -38.08 4.74 40.53
N THR A 141 -39.22 4.95 41.19
CA THR A 141 -40.44 4.18 40.90
C THR A 141 -41.00 4.46 39.50
N GLN A 142 -40.93 5.72 39.04
CA GLN A 142 -41.33 6.09 37.67
C GLN A 142 -40.40 5.47 36.61
N LEU A 143 -39.09 5.37 36.89
CA LEU A 143 -38.12 4.69 36.03
C LEU A 143 -38.21 3.16 36.09
N SER A 144 -38.88 2.61 37.10
CA SER A 144 -39.10 1.18 37.29
C SER A 144 -40.38 0.65 36.62
N ASP A 145 -41.13 1.50 35.90
CA ASP A 145 -42.30 1.07 35.13
C ASP A 145 -41.87 0.03 34.06
N PRO A 146 -42.36 -1.22 34.15
CA PRO A 146 -42.00 -2.29 33.22
C PRO A 146 -42.32 -1.96 31.75
N THR A 147 -43.36 -1.17 31.51
CA THR A 147 -43.81 -0.84 30.15
C THR A 147 -42.90 0.19 29.48
N LEU A 148 -42.51 1.22 30.24
CA LEU A 148 -41.58 2.26 29.79
C LEU A 148 -40.18 1.68 29.54
N THR A 149 -39.71 0.82 30.46
CA THR A 149 -38.39 0.18 30.33
C THR A 149 -38.32 -0.74 29.11
N ASP A 150 -39.33 -1.57 28.85
CA ASP A 150 -39.38 -2.42 27.66
C ASP A 150 -39.43 -1.60 26.36
N HIS A 151 -40.20 -0.50 26.33
CA HIS A 151 -40.22 0.43 25.20
C HIS A 151 -38.85 1.06 24.91
N LEU A 152 -38.16 1.51 25.95
CA LEU A 152 -36.82 2.07 25.84
C LEU A 152 -35.81 1.02 25.35
N GLN A 153 -35.89 -0.21 25.86
CA GLN A 153 -35.06 -1.32 25.41
C GLN A 153 -35.30 -1.64 23.92
N ARG A 154 -36.56 -1.67 23.45
CA ARG A 154 -36.88 -1.89 22.03
C ARG A 154 -36.28 -0.79 21.15
N LYS A 155 -36.41 0.48 21.54
CA LYS A 155 -35.79 1.63 20.84
C LYS A 155 -34.27 1.52 20.84
N LEU A 156 -33.66 1.08 21.95
CA LEU A 156 -32.22 0.89 22.05
C LEU A 156 -31.74 -0.21 21.10
N ARG A 157 -32.41 -1.37 21.09
CA ARG A 157 -32.11 -2.50 20.19
C ARG A 157 -32.23 -2.09 18.72
N ALA A 158 -33.27 -1.34 18.36
CA ALA A 158 -33.44 -0.82 17.00
C ALA A 158 -32.29 0.11 16.60
N ARG A 159 -31.87 1.02 17.49
CA ARG A 159 -30.71 1.89 17.26
C ARG A 159 -29.40 1.13 17.16
N GLN A 160 -29.17 0.15 18.02
CA GLN A 160 -27.99 -0.72 17.96
C GLN A 160 -27.94 -1.50 16.65
N LYS A 161 -29.06 -2.10 16.21
CA LYS A 161 -29.17 -2.75 14.90
C LYS A 161 -28.82 -1.79 13.77
N LYS A 162 -29.38 -0.57 13.75
CA LYS A 162 -29.07 0.47 12.76
C LYS A 162 -27.59 0.84 12.73
N ARG A 163 -26.96 1.10 13.89
CA ARG A 163 -25.53 1.40 13.99
C ARG A 163 -24.67 0.22 13.50
N SER A 164 -25.00 -1.01 13.90
CA SER A 164 -24.27 -2.21 13.47
C SER A 164 -24.32 -2.40 11.95
N TRP A 165 -25.48 -2.14 11.35
CA TRP A 165 -25.67 -2.20 9.90
C TRP A 165 -24.86 -1.11 9.19
N GLN A 166 -24.90 0.13 9.69
CA GLN A 166 -24.09 1.23 9.15
C GLN A 166 -22.60 0.94 9.26
N LYS A 167 -22.13 0.38 10.38
CA LYS A 167 -20.73 -0.02 10.56
C LYS A 167 -20.31 -1.07 9.52
N ARG A 168 -21.13 -2.11 9.29
CA ARG A 168 -20.88 -3.12 8.25
C ARG A 168 -20.87 -2.53 6.85
N ARG A 169 -21.82 -1.65 6.52
CA ARG A 169 -21.88 -0.97 5.22
C ARG A 169 -20.64 -0.09 4.99
N ASN A 170 -20.26 0.71 5.98
CA ASN A 170 -19.09 1.58 5.88
C ASN A 170 -17.79 0.78 5.79
N ALA A 171 -17.70 -0.36 6.48
CA ALA A 171 -16.57 -1.28 6.34
C ALA A 171 -16.46 -1.81 4.90
N ARG A 172 -17.55 -2.34 4.33
CA ARG A 172 -17.57 -2.79 2.92
C ARG A 172 -17.17 -1.69 1.94
N LEU A 173 -17.65 -0.46 2.16
CA LEU A 173 -17.28 0.69 1.32
C LEU A 173 -15.80 1.05 1.45
N LYS A 174 -15.22 0.91 2.65
CA LYS A 174 -13.78 1.10 2.88
C LYS A 174 -12.97 0.02 2.19
N ASP A 175 -13.36 -1.24 2.32
CA ASP A 175 -12.69 -2.37 1.69
C ASP A 175 -12.70 -2.24 0.16
N LEU A 176 -13.84 -1.85 -0.42
CA LEU A 176 -13.96 -1.59 -1.85
C LEU A 176 -13.03 -0.47 -2.31
N LYS A 177 -12.97 0.66 -1.58
CA LYS A 177 -12.05 1.77 -1.89
C LYS A 177 -10.59 1.35 -1.79
N ASN A 178 -10.24 0.58 -0.76
CA ASN A 178 -8.88 0.06 -0.59
C ASN A 178 -8.50 -0.90 -1.71
N ALA A 179 -9.41 -1.78 -2.14
CA ALA A 179 -9.19 -2.68 -3.27
C ALA A 179 -9.01 -1.93 -4.58
N GLN A 180 -9.82 -0.88 -4.81
CA GLN A 180 -9.66 0.01 -5.97
C GLN A 180 -8.31 0.73 -5.94
N GLN A 181 -7.89 1.24 -4.79
CA GLN A 181 -6.59 1.90 -4.64
C GLN A 181 -5.45 0.91 -4.90
N ALA A 182 -5.49 -0.28 -4.30
CA ALA A 182 -4.48 -1.30 -4.51
C ALA A 182 -4.34 -1.73 -5.98
N ASN A 183 -5.46 -1.80 -6.72
CA ASN A 183 -5.43 -2.08 -8.16
C ASN A 183 -4.73 -0.95 -8.93
N ARG A 184 -5.05 0.32 -8.63
CA ARG A 184 -4.36 1.47 -9.23
C ARG A 184 -2.86 1.44 -8.94
N ASP A 185 -2.49 1.16 -7.70
CA ASP A 185 -1.09 1.09 -7.28
C ASP A 185 -0.36 -0.05 -8.04
N GLN A 186 -0.97 -1.23 -8.19
CA GLN A 186 -0.42 -2.31 -9.00
C GLN A 186 -0.23 -1.93 -10.47
N LEU A 187 -1.15 -1.16 -11.05
CA LEU A 187 -1.01 -0.66 -12.42
C LEU A 187 0.14 0.36 -12.54
N HIS A 188 0.27 1.26 -11.57
CA HIS A 188 1.39 2.21 -11.51
C HIS A 188 2.73 1.48 -11.36
N ASP A 189 2.82 0.48 -10.48
CA ASP A 189 4.02 -0.34 -10.33
C ASP A 189 4.41 -1.05 -11.63
N ARG A 190 3.44 -1.55 -12.39
CA ARG A 190 3.68 -2.17 -13.71
C ARG A 190 4.19 -1.15 -14.72
N ILE A 191 3.61 0.05 -14.75
CA ILE A 191 4.07 1.14 -15.62
C ILE A 191 5.51 1.51 -15.26
N ASP A 192 5.83 1.64 -13.97
CA ASP A 192 7.17 2.02 -13.50
C ASP A 192 8.20 0.92 -13.77
N GLN A 193 7.82 -0.35 -13.68
CA GLN A 193 8.66 -1.48 -14.10
C GLN A 193 8.95 -1.41 -15.59
N TRP A 194 7.92 -1.26 -16.42
CA TRP A 194 8.07 -1.13 -17.86
C TRP A 194 8.95 0.08 -18.23
N GLN A 195 8.74 1.23 -17.60
CA GLN A 195 9.57 2.42 -17.83
C GLN A 195 11.04 2.15 -17.52
N ARG A 196 11.35 1.50 -16.39
CA ARG A 196 12.72 1.13 -16.04
C ARG A 196 13.35 0.19 -17.06
N GLU A 197 12.60 -0.81 -17.54
CA GLU A 197 13.06 -1.71 -18.58
C GLU A 197 13.34 -0.97 -19.89
N GLN A 198 12.44 -0.08 -20.32
CA GLN A 198 12.64 0.73 -21.52
C GLN A 198 13.83 1.68 -21.39
N HIS A 199 13.99 2.34 -20.25
CA HIS A 199 15.14 3.19 -19.98
C HIS A 199 16.45 2.41 -20.07
N LYS A 200 16.50 1.21 -19.49
CA LYS A 200 17.67 0.33 -19.56
C LYS A 200 17.99 -0.06 -21.01
N LEU A 201 16.98 -0.46 -21.80
CA LEU A 201 17.17 -0.80 -23.20
C LEU A 201 17.73 0.39 -24.00
N HIS A 202 17.18 1.58 -23.77
CA HIS A 202 17.66 2.80 -24.40
C HIS A 202 19.11 3.15 -23.99
N GLU A 203 19.47 2.99 -22.72
CA GLU A 203 20.86 3.18 -22.25
C GLU A 203 21.82 2.18 -22.91
N GLU A 204 21.42 0.91 -23.02
CA GLU A 204 22.19 -0.13 -23.72
C GLU A 204 22.38 0.24 -25.21
N GLU A 205 21.31 0.70 -25.87
CA GLU A 205 21.38 1.19 -27.25
C GLU A 205 22.31 2.39 -27.41
N GLN A 206 22.24 3.37 -26.50
CA GLN A 206 23.13 4.53 -26.48
C GLN A 206 24.60 4.12 -26.33
N GLN A 207 24.91 3.21 -25.40
CA GLN A 207 26.27 2.69 -25.24
C GLN A 207 26.76 2.00 -26.51
N VAL A 208 25.89 1.23 -27.17
CA VAL A 208 26.22 0.60 -28.45
C VAL A 208 26.47 1.63 -29.54
N GLN A 209 25.66 2.69 -29.63
CA GLN A 209 25.88 3.79 -30.59
C GLN A 209 27.22 4.48 -30.36
N GLN A 210 27.55 4.81 -29.10
CA GLN A 210 28.85 5.39 -28.75
C GLN A 210 30.01 4.48 -29.16
N GLN A 211 29.92 3.17 -28.95
CA GLN A 211 30.94 2.22 -29.41
C GLN A 211 31.11 2.22 -30.94
N LEU A 212 30.01 2.32 -31.69
CA LEU A 212 30.04 2.38 -33.15
C LEU A 212 30.66 3.69 -33.66
N GLU A 213 30.34 4.82 -33.02
CA GLU A 213 30.94 6.12 -33.32
C GLU A 213 32.45 6.10 -33.07
N LEU A 214 32.87 5.57 -31.91
CA LEU A 214 34.29 5.40 -31.59
C LEU A 214 34.98 4.49 -32.61
N ALA A 215 34.40 3.34 -32.96
CA ALA A 215 34.96 2.44 -33.96
C ALA A 215 35.10 3.11 -35.35
N SER A 216 34.13 3.95 -35.73
CA SER A 216 34.17 4.72 -36.97
C SER A 216 35.28 5.78 -36.93
N HIS A 217 35.45 6.46 -35.80
CA HIS A 217 36.53 7.42 -35.58
C HIS A 217 37.91 6.74 -35.67
N PHE A 218 38.10 5.60 -34.98
CA PHE A 218 39.34 4.83 -35.06
C PHE A 218 39.62 4.32 -36.46
N LEU A 219 38.60 3.87 -37.20
CA LEU A 219 38.76 3.41 -38.57
C LEU A 219 39.26 4.55 -39.49
N ALA A 220 38.77 5.77 -39.31
CA ALA A 220 39.27 6.94 -40.03
C ALA A 220 40.77 7.20 -39.74
N ASP A 221 41.20 7.06 -38.49
CA ASP A 221 42.63 7.16 -38.14
C ASP A 221 43.46 6.01 -38.75
N VAL A 222 42.99 4.77 -38.68
CA VAL A 222 43.64 3.61 -39.31
C VAL A 222 43.79 3.83 -40.81
N HIS A 223 42.80 4.41 -41.48
CA HIS A 223 42.90 4.77 -42.91
C HIS A 223 44.00 5.81 -43.17
N ARG A 224 44.16 6.81 -42.30
CA ARG A 224 45.26 7.80 -42.37
C ARG A 224 46.63 7.16 -42.15
N ARG A 225 46.76 6.28 -41.14
CA ARG A 225 48.01 5.53 -40.88
C ARG A 225 48.36 4.60 -42.05
N LYS A 226 47.38 3.86 -42.58
CA LYS A 226 47.53 2.96 -43.73
C LYS A 226 47.97 3.69 -44.99
N SER A 227 47.32 4.81 -45.33
CA SER A 227 47.71 5.65 -46.47
C SER A 227 49.12 6.21 -46.32
N THR A 228 49.52 6.58 -45.11
CA THR A 228 50.89 7.03 -44.81
C THR A 228 51.92 5.93 -45.05
N CYS A 229 51.67 4.71 -44.56
CA CYS A 229 52.54 3.55 -44.83
C CYS A 229 52.67 3.28 -46.32
N LYS A 230 51.56 3.29 -47.07
CA LYS A 230 51.56 3.13 -48.53
C LYS A 230 52.40 4.21 -49.23
N ARG A 231 52.30 5.47 -48.79
CA ARG A 231 53.10 6.58 -49.34
C ARG A 231 54.60 6.36 -49.13
N TYR A 232 55.03 5.93 -47.94
CA TYR A 232 56.44 5.66 -47.67
C TYR A 232 56.96 4.46 -48.47
N LEU A 233 56.20 3.37 -48.55
CA LEU A 233 56.56 2.21 -49.37
C LEU A 233 56.71 2.58 -50.85
N ALA A 234 55.78 3.37 -51.39
CA ALA A 234 55.89 3.88 -52.77
C ALA A 234 57.11 4.79 -52.97
N LYS A 235 57.50 5.59 -51.96
CA LYS A 235 58.74 6.39 -52.02
C LYS A 235 59.97 5.47 -52.06
N PHE A 236 60.04 4.45 -51.22
CA PHE A 236 61.17 3.49 -51.23
C PHE A 236 61.27 2.75 -52.55
N GLU A 237 60.14 2.34 -53.14
CA GLU A 237 60.10 1.72 -54.46
C GLU A 237 60.61 2.65 -55.56
N LYS A 238 60.18 3.92 -55.57
CA LYS A 238 60.70 4.95 -56.48
C LYS A 238 62.20 5.18 -56.30
N VAL A 239 62.70 5.18 -55.06
CA VAL A 239 64.15 5.29 -54.78
C VAL A 239 64.89 4.07 -55.34
N ARG A 240 64.37 2.84 -55.17
CA ARG A 240 64.95 1.64 -55.79
C ARG A 240 64.90 1.67 -57.31
N GLU A 241 63.84 2.18 -57.91
CA GLU A 241 63.72 2.34 -59.36
C GLU A 241 64.70 3.38 -59.90
N SER A 242 64.87 4.51 -59.20
CA SER A 242 65.87 5.51 -59.54
C SER A 242 67.29 4.95 -59.40
N ARG A 243 67.59 4.22 -58.32
CA ARG A 243 68.89 3.53 -58.14
C ARG A 243 69.13 2.48 -59.23
N ARG A 244 68.14 1.66 -59.57
CA ARG A 244 68.22 0.70 -60.71
C ARG A 244 68.47 1.40 -62.05
N ARG A 245 67.94 2.61 -62.25
CA ARG A 245 68.18 3.43 -63.44
C ARG A 245 69.55 4.12 -63.47
N HIS A 246 70.20 4.30 -62.31
CA HIS A 246 71.46 5.01 -62.15
C HIS A 246 72.66 4.11 -61.77
N HIS A 247 72.48 2.81 -61.54
CA HIS A 247 73.56 1.92 -61.08
C HIS A 247 74.60 1.65 -62.18
N GLN A 248 75.74 2.32 -62.04
CA GLN A 248 77.05 1.96 -62.57
C GLN A 248 78.02 1.96 -61.38
N GLU A 249 78.44 0.76 -60.97
CA GLU A 249 79.56 0.38 -60.07
C GLU A 249 79.53 0.73 -58.55
N GLU A 250 79.63 -0.37 -57.78
CA GLU A 250 80.33 -0.62 -56.50
C GLU A 250 80.22 0.40 -55.33
N GLY A 251 79.43 0.05 -54.29
CA GLY A 251 79.51 0.69 -52.96
C GLY A 251 78.24 0.61 -52.08
N ASP A 252 77.07 0.36 -52.65
CA ASP A 252 75.77 0.65 -51.99
C ASP A 252 75.05 -0.55 -51.35
N ASP A 253 75.74 -1.67 -51.07
CA ASP A 253 75.10 -2.87 -50.52
C ASP A 253 74.48 -2.61 -49.13
N ASP A 254 75.15 -1.83 -48.28
CA ASP A 254 74.69 -1.46 -46.93
C ASP A 254 73.46 -0.53 -46.99
N ASP A 255 73.52 0.45 -47.88
CA ASP A 255 72.47 1.43 -48.17
C ASP A 255 71.20 0.79 -48.76
N ASN A 256 71.38 -0.28 -49.53
CA ASN A 256 70.29 -1.12 -50.03
C ASN A 256 69.76 -2.06 -48.93
N ALA A 257 70.62 -2.61 -48.07
CA ALA A 257 70.23 -3.40 -46.92
C ALA A 257 69.34 -2.58 -45.96
N ASP A 258 69.72 -1.34 -45.65
CA ASP A 258 68.92 -0.40 -44.86
C ASP A 258 67.55 -0.11 -45.49
N LEU A 259 67.51 0.17 -46.80
CA LEU A 259 66.25 0.40 -47.51
C LEU A 259 65.35 -0.85 -47.53
N THR A 260 65.93 -2.06 -47.56
CA THR A 260 65.19 -3.31 -47.42
C THR A 260 64.66 -3.52 -46.00
N GLU A 261 65.45 -3.18 -44.98
CA GLU A 261 65.03 -3.27 -43.58
C GLU A 261 63.90 -2.26 -43.27
N LEU A 262 64.02 -1.01 -43.73
CA LEU A 262 62.94 -0.03 -43.65
C LEU A 262 61.69 -0.54 -44.37
N THR A 263 61.84 -1.11 -45.56
CA THR A 263 60.69 -1.67 -46.28
C THR A 263 60.03 -2.78 -45.47
N LYS A 264 60.78 -3.70 -44.87
CA LYS A 264 60.24 -4.74 -43.97
C LYS A 264 59.50 -4.14 -42.77
N LYS A 265 60.06 -3.11 -42.12
CA LYS A 265 59.43 -2.41 -40.99
C LYS A 265 58.12 -1.75 -41.40
N TRP A 266 58.08 -1.07 -42.56
CA TRP A 266 56.90 -0.37 -43.05
C TRP A 266 55.84 -1.31 -43.65
N THR A 267 56.22 -2.44 -44.24
CA THR A 267 55.26 -3.49 -44.66
C THR A 267 54.64 -4.18 -43.45
N ALA A 268 55.41 -4.44 -42.39
CA ALA A 268 54.87 -4.95 -41.13
C ALA A 268 53.85 -3.99 -40.50
N LYS A 269 54.18 -2.68 -40.43
CA LYS A 269 53.23 -1.63 -39.98
C LYS A 269 51.98 -1.55 -40.85
N LEU A 270 52.12 -1.71 -42.17
CA LEU A 270 50.97 -1.75 -43.08
C LEU A 270 50.08 -2.97 -42.80
N ALA A 271 50.67 -4.14 -42.57
CA ALA A 271 49.94 -5.37 -42.25
C ALA A 271 49.19 -5.24 -40.91
N GLU A 272 49.76 -4.56 -39.92
CA GLU A 272 49.08 -4.21 -38.67
C GLU A 272 47.88 -3.29 -38.91
N CYS A 273 48.04 -2.20 -39.68
CA CYS A 273 46.92 -1.32 -40.04
C CYS A 273 45.80 -2.07 -40.77
N VAL A 274 46.13 -3.04 -41.63
CA VAL A 274 45.14 -3.87 -42.33
C VAL A 274 44.38 -4.79 -41.36
N ARG A 275 45.06 -5.37 -40.35
CA ARG A 275 44.40 -6.17 -39.30
C ARG A 275 43.49 -5.31 -38.43
N GLU A 276 43.93 -4.12 -38.03
CA GLU A 276 43.11 -3.16 -37.28
C GLU A 276 41.87 -2.72 -38.06
N GLU A 277 42.04 -2.39 -39.36
CA GLU A 277 40.93 -2.02 -40.23
C GLU A 277 39.91 -3.17 -40.35
N LYS A 278 40.37 -4.41 -40.50
CA LYS A 278 39.48 -5.58 -40.54
C LYS A 278 38.67 -5.70 -39.25
N LYS A 279 39.32 -5.58 -38.08
CA LYS A 279 38.63 -5.63 -36.78
C LYS A 279 37.55 -4.54 -36.65
N MET A 280 37.86 -3.30 -36.99
CA MET A 280 36.89 -2.19 -36.92
C MET A 280 35.73 -2.39 -37.92
N LYS A 281 36.03 -2.85 -39.13
CA LYS A 281 34.99 -3.21 -40.12
C LYS A 281 34.10 -4.35 -39.63
N ASP A 282 34.66 -5.37 -38.98
CA ASP A 282 33.88 -6.48 -38.43
C ASP A 282 32.94 -6.00 -37.31
N VAL A 283 33.39 -5.08 -36.46
CA VAL A 283 32.56 -4.44 -35.41
C VAL A 283 31.40 -3.66 -36.04
N LEU A 284 31.67 -2.87 -37.08
CA LEU A 284 30.64 -2.10 -37.80
C LEU A 284 29.69 -2.99 -38.63
N ALA A 285 30.20 -4.04 -39.26
CA ALA A 285 29.43 -4.92 -40.15
C ALA A 285 28.40 -5.78 -39.39
N ARG A 286 28.74 -6.21 -38.17
CA ARG A 286 27.82 -7.00 -37.32
C ARG A 286 26.55 -6.22 -36.96
N ARG A 287 26.61 -4.88 -36.91
CA ARG A 287 25.54 -4.01 -36.40
C ARG A 287 25.09 -2.88 -37.33
N SER A 288 25.54 -2.82 -38.58
CA SER A 288 25.03 -1.80 -39.52
C SER A 288 23.51 -1.98 -39.71
N ALA A 289 22.75 -0.90 -39.53
CA ALA A 289 21.29 -0.92 -39.59
C ALA A 289 20.73 -1.42 -40.93
N VAL A 290 21.52 -1.33 -42.00
CA VAL A 290 21.21 -1.87 -43.33
C VAL A 290 21.25 -3.41 -43.33
N ASN A 291 22.21 -4.01 -42.62
CA ASN A 291 22.30 -5.46 -42.47
C ASN A 291 21.27 -6.01 -41.49
N TYR A 292 20.88 -5.24 -40.48
CA TYR A 292 19.77 -5.62 -39.60
C TYR A 292 18.44 -5.67 -40.35
N ARG A 293 18.06 -4.59 -41.06
CA ARG A 293 16.84 -4.58 -41.88
C ARG A 293 16.81 -5.71 -42.91
N ARG A 294 17.91 -5.95 -43.62
CA ARG A 294 18.01 -7.07 -44.56
C ARG A 294 17.93 -8.44 -43.88
N ARG A 295 18.50 -8.62 -42.68
CA ARG A 295 18.38 -9.89 -41.92
C ARG A 295 16.95 -10.14 -41.51
N VAL A 296 16.30 -9.13 -40.92
CA VAL A 296 14.89 -9.20 -40.54
C VAL A 296 14.04 -9.48 -41.78
N GLU A 297 14.21 -8.73 -42.87
CA GLU A 297 13.50 -8.96 -44.12
C GLU A 297 13.73 -10.38 -44.68
N ASN A 298 14.95 -10.90 -44.60
CA ASN A 298 15.25 -12.28 -45.02
C ASN A 298 14.64 -13.34 -44.08
N GLU A 299 14.60 -13.09 -42.78
CA GLU A 299 13.94 -13.94 -41.78
C GLU A 299 12.42 -13.97 -42.02
N TRP A 300 11.79 -12.82 -42.25
CA TRP A 300 10.38 -12.73 -42.60
C TRP A 300 10.08 -13.37 -43.96
N ASN A 301 10.93 -13.15 -44.96
CA ASN A 301 10.77 -13.80 -46.28
C ASN A 301 10.88 -15.32 -46.15
N ARG A 302 11.81 -15.84 -45.33
CA ARG A 302 11.94 -17.27 -45.05
C ARG A 302 10.72 -17.82 -44.31
N ALA A 303 10.22 -17.13 -43.30
CA ALA A 303 9.07 -17.58 -42.52
C ALA A 303 7.77 -17.56 -43.34
N LEU A 304 7.55 -16.51 -44.15
CA LEU A 304 6.33 -16.33 -44.95
C LEU A 304 6.31 -17.18 -46.22
N PHE A 305 7.46 -17.31 -46.90
CA PHE A 305 7.54 -17.92 -48.23
C PHE A 305 8.41 -19.18 -48.27
N GLY A 306 8.95 -19.63 -47.15
CA GLY A 306 9.89 -20.75 -47.06
C GLY A 306 11.30 -20.37 -47.54
N ASP A 307 12.20 -21.36 -47.58
CA ASP A 307 13.47 -21.21 -48.29
C ASP A 307 13.18 -20.86 -49.76
N VAL A 308 13.79 -19.78 -50.26
CA VAL A 308 13.61 -19.23 -51.62
C VAL A 308 13.40 -20.38 -52.59
N VAL A 309 12.15 -20.55 -53.04
CA VAL A 309 11.72 -21.65 -53.91
C VAL A 309 12.78 -21.82 -54.98
N PRO A 310 13.46 -22.99 -55.09
CA PRO A 310 14.43 -23.19 -56.14
C PRO A 310 13.77 -22.84 -57.45
N ARG A 311 14.43 -22.00 -58.24
CA ARG A 311 13.98 -21.50 -59.55
C ARG A 311 13.93 -22.61 -60.62
N LYS A 312 13.57 -23.84 -60.23
CA LYS A 312 13.20 -24.90 -61.15
C LYS A 312 11.78 -24.59 -61.58
N VAL A 313 11.64 -24.26 -62.86
CA VAL A 313 10.35 -24.14 -63.53
C VAL A 313 9.63 -25.47 -63.30
N GLU A 314 8.65 -25.48 -62.40
CA GLU A 314 7.80 -26.65 -62.21
C GLU A 314 7.09 -26.94 -63.54
N ASP A 315 6.98 -28.21 -63.90
CA ASP A 315 6.33 -28.64 -65.14
C ASP A 315 4.91 -28.08 -65.18
N ARG A 316 4.47 -27.56 -66.33
CA ARG A 316 3.20 -26.79 -66.45
C ARG A 316 2.02 -27.55 -65.88
N ASP A 317 2.01 -28.86 -66.05
CA ASP A 317 0.94 -29.76 -65.60
C ASP A 317 0.86 -29.86 -64.07
N VAL A 318 1.98 -29.70 -63.36
CA VAL A 318 2.02 -29.68 -61.89
C VAL A 318 1.41 -28.39 -61.36
N VAL A 319 1.71 -27.26 -62.01
CA VAL A 319 1.14 -25.95 -61.66
C VAL A 319 -0.37 -25.92 -61.93
N VAL A 320 -0.80 -26.46 -63.08
CA VAL A 320 -2.22 -26.59 -63.43
C VAL A 320 -2.94 -27.48 -62.42
N ARG A 321 -2.36 -28.62 -62.03
CA ARG A 321 -2.97 -29.53 -61.05
C ARG A 321 -3.10 -28.88 -59.68
N ARG A 322 -2.05 -28.22 -59.18
CA ARG A 322 -2.07 -27.50 -57.91
C ARG A 322 -3.12 -26.38 -57.95
N ARG A 323 -3.24 -25.66 -59.07
CA ARG A 323 -4.29 -24.64 -59.24
C ARG A 323 -5.69 -25.26 -59.25
N TRP A 324 -5.85 -26.42 -59.88
CA TRP A 324 -7.12 -27.15 -59.92
C TRP A 324 -7.53 -27.68 -58.54
N GLU A 325 -6.59 -28.14 -57.72
CA GLU A 325 -6.81 -28.51 -56.31
C GLU A 325 -7.25 -27.29 -55.47
N TRP A 326 -6.67 -26.12 -55.72
CA TRP A 326 -7.10 -24.86 -55.09
C TRP A 326 -8.48 -24.41 -55.57
N ASP A 327 -8.74 -24.50 -56.87
CA ASP A 327 -10.02 -24.13 -57.46
C ASP A 327 -11.14 -25.09 -57.03
N ALA A 328 -10.83 -26.35 -56.70
CA ALA A 328 -11.78 -27.31 -56.12
C ALA A 328 -12.24 -26.93 -54.71
N CYS A 329 -11.46 -26.14 -53.98
CA CYS A 329 -11.82 -25.59 -52.68
C CYS A 329 -12.53 -24.22 -52.77
N LEU A 330 -12.74 -23.67 -53.97
CA LEU A 330 -13.47 -22.43 -54.18
C LEU A 330 -14.97 -22.71 -54.35
N VAL A 331 -15.77 -22.14 -53.46
CA VAL A 331 -17.23 -22.23 -53.50
C VAL A 331 -17.77 -21.02 -54.26
N GLY A 332 -18.67 -21.25 -55.24
CA GLY A 332 -19.38 -20.16 -55.91
C GLY A 332 -20.41 -19.52 -54.96
N GLU A 333 -20.64 -18.21 -55.08
CA GLU A 333 -21.66 -17.52 -54.28
C GLU A 333 -23.04 -18.20 -54.42
N GLY A 334 -23.42 -19.01 -53.43
CA GLY A 334 -24.73 -19.65 -53.32
C GLY A 334 -24.78 -21.16 -53.05
N ASP A 335 -23.64 -21.85 -52.86
CA ASP A 335 -23.64 -23.31 -52.56
C ASP A 335 -23.22 -23.58 -51.09
N ASP A 336 -24.20 -23.78 -50.21
CA ASP A 336 -24.05 -24.05 -48.77
C ASP A 336 -23.78 -25.55 -48.48
N GLY A 337 -22.87 -26.18 -49.21
CA GLY A 337 -22.46 -27.58 -48.94
C GLY A 337 -21.50 -27.66 -47.74
N ASP A 338 -21.68 -28.66 -46.86
CA ASP A 338 -20.90 -28.87 -45.61
C ASP A 338 -19.37 -29.01 -45.78
N ASP A 339 -18.87 -29.16 -47.02
CA ASP A 339 -17.43 -29.25 -47.33
C ASP A 339 -16.79 -27.89 -47.71
N ALA A 340 -17.57 -26.81 -47.66
CA ALA A 340 -17.14 -25.45 -48.00
C ALA A 340 -16.41 -24.76 -46.85
N SER A 341 -15.11 -24.48 -47.00
CA SER A 341 -14.39 -23.62 -46.05
C SER A 341 -14.87 -22.16 -46.18
N ALA A 342 -15.45 -21.61 -45.09
CA ALA A 342 -15.97 -20.24 -44.98
C ALA A 342 -14.88 -19.13 -44.97
N VAL A 343 -13.83 -19.30 -45.76
CA VAL A 343 -12.67 -18.41 -45.80
C VAL A 343 -12.72 -17.57 -47.10
N PRO A 344 -12.78 -16.23 -47.00
CA PRO A 344 -12.81 -15.37 -48.19
C PRO A 344 -11.58 -15.53 -49.09
N LEU A 345 -11.79 -15.41 -50.41
CA LEU A 345 -10.75 -15.43 -51.44
C LEU A 345 -9.53 -14.57 -51.04
N GLY A 346 -8.37 -15.22 -50.86
CA GLY A 346 -7.08 -14.58 -50.57
C GLY A 346 -6.55 -14.76 -49.14
N TRP A 347 -7.28 -15.42 -48.24
CA TRP A 347 -6.83 -15.70 -46.89
C TRP A 347 -6.28 -17.13 -46.77
N VAL A 348 -5.06 -17.28 -46.28
CA VAL A 348 -4.41 -18.57 -46.01
C VAL A 348 -4.62 -18.89 -44.52
N LEU A 349 -5.33 -19.99 -44.22
CA LEU A 349 -5.39 -20.52 -42.86
C LEU A 349 -4.00 -21.09 -42.52
N PRO A 350 -3.38 -20.71 -41.38
CA PRO A 350 -2.15 -21.36 -40.95
C PRO A 350 -2.39 -22.87 -40.79
N PRO A 351 -1.44 -23.73 -41.21
CA PRO A 351 -1.55 -25.17 -40.99
C PRO A 351 -1.70 -25.47 -39.49
N GLU A 352 -2.47 -26.51 -39.14
CA GLU A 352 -2.73 -26.91 -37.73
C GLU A 352 -1.43 -27.13 -36.94
N GLU A 353 -0.35 -27.52 -37.63
CA GLU A 353 1.02 -27.55 -37.13
C GLU A 353 1.87 -26.47 -37.83
N PRO A 354 2.04 -25.27 -37.23
CA PRO A 354 2.87 -24.23 -37.82
C PRO A 354 4.35 -24.65 -37.81
N ALA A 355 5.09 -24.26 -38.86
CA ALA A 355 6.52 -24.55 -38.93
C ALA A 355 7.26 -23.96 -37.70
N PRO A 356 8.40 -24.54 -37.25
CA PRO A 356 9.08 -24.16 -36.01
C PRO A 356 9.39 -22.65 -35.90
N GLU A 357 9.59 -21.99 -37.04
CA GLU A 357 9.89 -20.56 -37.17
C GLU A 357 8.71 -19.66 -36.75
N TRP A 358 7.47 -20.17 -36.80
CA TRP A 358 6.24 -19.45 -36.44
C TRP A 358 5.87 -19.54 -34.96
N VAL A 359 6.45 -20.52 -34.23
CA VAL A 359 6.16 -20.78 -32.81
C VAL A 359 6.45 -19.57 -31.92
N GLN A 360 7.44 -18.74 -32.29
CA GLN A 360 7.78 -17.51 -31.55
C GLN A 360 6.75 -16.38 -31.68
N TYR A 361 5.90 -16.43 -32.71
CA TYR A 361 4.88 -15.42 -33.01
C TYR A 361 3.45 -15.90 -32.71
N GLN A 362 3.31 -17.17 -32.31
CA GLN A 362 2.03 -17.70 -31.84
C GLN A 362 1.66 -16.96 -30.56
N MET A 363 0.60 -16.16 -30.62
CA MET A 363 0.05 -15.53 -29.42
C MET A 363 -0.37 -16.63 -28.47
N LYS A 364 0.38 -16.82 -27.38
CA LYS A 364 -0.08 -17.64 -26.27
C LYS A 364 -1.34 -16.98 -25.74
N GLU A 365 -2.49 -17.57 -26.00
CA GLU A 365 -3.70 -17.23 -25.27
C GLU A 365 -3.36 -17.34 -23.79
N VAL A 366 -3.23 -16.19 -23.13
CA VAL A 366 -3.17 -16.12 -21.69
C VAL A 366 -4.55 -16.55 -21.24
N GLY A 367 -4.67 -17.83 -20.86
CA GLY A 367 -5.91 -18.46 -20.44
C GLY A 367 -6.61 -17.60 -19.40
N GLY A 368 -7.69 -16.94 -19.82
CA GLY A 368 -8.68 -16.36 -18.95
C GLY A 368 -9.56 -17.50 -18.42
N VAL A 369 -9.40 -17.81 -17.14
CA VAL A 369 -10.43 -18.46 -16.31
C VAL A 369 -11.07 -17.40 -15.44
#